data_AF-A0A9P9DXM2-F1
#
_entry.id   AF-A0A9P9DXM2-F1
#
_cell.length_a   1.000
_cell.length_b   1.000
_cell.length_c   1.000
_cell.angle_alpha   90.00
_cell.angle_beta   90.00
_cell.angle_gamma   90.00
#
_symmetry.space_group_name_H-M   'P 1'
#
loop_
_entity.id
_entity.type
_entity.pdbx_description
1 polymer ?
#
loop_
_entity_poly.entity_id
_entity_poly.type
_entity_poly.pdbx_seq_one_letter_code
_entity_poly.pdbx_strand_id
1 'polypeptide(L)'
;MFPARNPSRRCKTSDWETLETPLAAKRATKPCPHTAILLRSTRVLRTKQCDICQEKYFNTSEDGEEVIPVKLGCDHIFCRDCVESLRSCGMRCPWQWCAELAPQPDCCKLCAYWLKAQGSSVVVTIHASEMTASIRNALAELSDDDDYYKLSKQSTHDFLDHLRKTLRRFEWQYHTGMDLAELLDPFLVALDMEAAREYYGPDLCKPALDPSVFPPRENDPDDYPTGQEPWIAAFIRRWALDYEKEHGKAKEGWGEWARKSPDQTPDCWDWMFKRIMAHRTEVDGTIKYLVKWIGKRFGDSWITKEQIGEEAIWRKYDNAHGVVQPPGKDAQPVLRGTKRKNRGV
;
A
#
# COMPACT_ATOMS: atom_id res chain seq x y z
N MET A 1 -9.07 28.37 49.61
CA MET A 1 -10.48 27.91 49.56
C MET A 1 -11.07 28.38 48.24
N PHE A 2 -11.26 27.48 47.27
CA PHE A 2 -11.93 27.77 46.00
C PHE A 2 -13.01 26.71 45.78
N PRO A 3 -14.25 27.09 45.42
CA PRO A 3 -15.33 26.13 45.23
C PRO A 3 -15.39 25.60 43.78
N ALA A 4 -15.48 24.28 43.71
CA ALA A 4 -16.38 23.44 42.92
C ALA A 4 -17.12 23.97 41.66
N ARG A 5 -16.96 23.16 40.59
CA ARG A 5 -17.98 22.54 39.68
C ARG A 5 -18.62 23.37 38.54
N ASN A 6 -18.15 23.04 37.32
CA ASN A 6 -18.83 22.55 36.09
C ASN A 6 -20.28 23.00 35.75
N PRO A 7 -20.60 23.21 34.45
CA PRO A 7 -21.11 22.06 33.69
C PRO A 7 -20.69 21.95 32.21
N SER A 8 -20.25 20.72 31.88
CA SER A 8 -20.47 19.94 30.66
C SER A 8 -21.52 20.50 29.67
N ARG A 9 -21.05 20.88 28.47
CA ARG A 9 -21.88 21.01 27.27
C ARG A 9 -21.95 19.66 26.56
N ARG A 10 -23.10 19.01 26.68
CA ARG A 10 -23.49 17.79 25.97
C ARG A 10 -23.89 18.17 24.53
N CYS A 11 -23.04 17.84 23.56
CA CYS A 11 -23.38 17.98 22.15
C CYS A 11 -24.36 16.86 21.78
N LYS A 12 -25.58 17.23 21.36
CA LYS A 12 -26.61 16.31 20.87
C LYS A 12 -26.28 15.95 19.42
N THR A 13 -25.81 14.75 19.17
CA THR A 13 -25.83 14.14 17.83
C THR A 13 -27.23 13.56 17.59
N SER A 14 -27.80 13.91 16.45
CA SER A 14 -29.14 13.53 16.00
C SER A 14 -29.30 12.02 15.80
N ASP A 15 -30.41 11.53 16.31
CA ASP A 15 -30.89 10.15 16.20
C ASP A 15 -31.16 9.76 14.75
N TRP A 16 -30.42 8.76 14.25
CA TRP A 16 -30.91 7.85 13.22
C TRP A 16 -31.22 6.53 13.95
N GLU A 17 -32.44 6.42 14.47
CA GLU A 17 -32.97 5.16 14.98
C GLU A 17 -33.05 4.17 13.82
N THR A 18 -32.11 3.23 13.78
CA THR A 18 -32.32 1.98 13.06
C THR A 18 -33.12 1.07 13.97
N LEU A 19 -34.32 0.74 13.50
CA LEU A 19 -35.13 -0.37 14.00
C LEU A 19 -34.29 -1.66 13.99
N GLU A 20 -33.63 -1.95 15.11
CA GLU A 20 -33.14 -3.29 15.41
C GLU A 20 -34.35 -4.18 15.66
N THR A 21 -34.77 -4.85 14.59
CA THR A 21 -35.68 -5.98 14.67
C THR A 21 -34.98 -7.08 15.47
N PRO A 22 -35.61 -7.73 16.46
CA PRO A 22 -34.98 -8.78 17.24
C PRO A 22 -34.52 -9.91 16.30
N LEU A 23 -33.21 -10.08 16.14
CA LEU A 23 -32.64 -11.15 15.34
C LEU A 23 -33.09 -12.49 15.91
N ALA A 24 -33.90 -13.19 15.12
CA ALA A 24 -34.31 -14.57 15.34
C ALA A 24 -33.09 -15.43 15.70
N ALA A 25 -33.31 -16.37 16.62
CA ALA A 25 -32.31 -17.32 17.13
C ALA A 25 -31.34 -17.79 16.03
N LYS A 26 -30.05 -17.47 16.21
CA LYS A 26 -28.95 -17.85 15.32
C LYS A 26 -29.00 -19.36 15.06
N ARG A 27 -29.52 -19.78 13.91
CA ARG A 27 -29.23 -21.11 13.36
C ARG A 27 -27.70 -21.22 13.35
N ALA A 28 -27.16 -22.27 13.97
CA ALA A 28 -25.73 -22.54 13.97
C ALA A 28 -25.26 -22.61 12.51
N THR A 29 -24.72 -21.51 12.00
CA THR A 29 -24.10 -21.45 10.69
C THR A 29 -22.98 -22.48 10.70
N LYS A 30 -23.06 -23.47 9.81
CA LYS A 30 -22.00 -24.47 9.65
C LYS A 30 -20.66 -23.71 9.56
N PRO A 31 -19.61 -24.14 10.28
CA PRO A 31 -18.32 -23.47 10.20
C PRO A 31 -17.84 -23.52 8.75
N CYS A 32 -17.30 -22.40 8.28
CA CYS A 32 -16.74 -22.30 6.95
C CYS A 32 -15.76 -23.47 6.69
N PRO A 33 -15.79 -24.11 5.52
CA PRO A 33 -14.88 -25.22 5.20
C PRO A 33 -13.40 -24.80 5.21
N HIS A 34 -13.12 -23.50 5.08
CA HIS A 34 -11.79 -22.91 5.17
C HIS A 34 -11.40 -22.48 6.59
N THR A 35 -12.21 -22.72 7.62
CA THR A 35 -11.79 -22.50 9.01
C THR A 35 -10.85 -23.63 9.44
N ALA A 36 -9.66 -23.29 9.96
CA ALA A 36 -8.75 -24.27 10.55
C ALA A 36 -9.18 -24.55 11.99
N ILE A 37 -9.39 -25.82 12.31
CA ILE A 37 -9.72 -26.25 13.66
C ILE A 37 -8.44 -26.75 14.31
N LEU A 38 -7.96 -26.07 15.35
CA LEU A 38 -6.79 -26.48 16.12
C LEU A 38 -7.06 -27.83 16.80
N LEU A 39 -6.18 -28.80 16.60
CA LEU A 39 -6.24 -30.10 17.27
C LEU A 39 -5.37 -30.06 18.52
N ARG A 40 -5.96 -30.39 19.68
CA ARG A 40 -5.27 -30.34 20.99
C ARG A 40 -4.76 -31.69 21.48
N SER A 41 -4.89 -32.74 20.67
CA SER A 41 -4.53 -34.09 21.10
C SER A 41 -4.02 -34.95 19.94
N THR A 42 -2.94 -35.67 20.22
CA THR A 42 -2.37 -36.70 19.33
C THR A 42 -3.35 -37.84 19.04
N ARG A 43 -4.34 -38.08 19.91
CA ARG A 43 -5.31 -39.18 19.76
C ARG A 43 -6.20 -39.05 18.53
N VAL A 44 -6.35 -37.84 17.99
CA VAL A 44 -7.23 -37.54 16.84
C VAL A 44 -6.44 -37.56 15.53
N LEU A 45 -5.11 -37.68 15.60
CA LEU A 45 -4.23 -37.62 14.44
C LEU A 45 -4.07 -38.98 13.77
N ARG A 46 -4.20 -39.01 12.44
CA ARG A 46 -3.87 -40.20 11.62
C ARG A 46 -2.37 -40.31 11.35
N THR A 47 -1.69 -39.16 11.26
CA THR A 47 -0.24 -39.04 11.03
C THR A 47 0.39 -38.26 12.20
N LYS A 48 1.65 -38.54 12.53
CA LYS A 48 2.36 -37.84 13.62
C LYS A 48 3.12 -36.59 13.15
N GLN A 49 3.08 -36.30 11.85
CA GLN A 49 3.83 -35.19 11.25
C GLN A 49 3.03 -34.53 10.13
N CYS A 50 3.42 -33.30 9.79
CA CYS A 50 2.83 -32.54 8.69
C CYS A 50 3.24 -33.11 7.34
N ASP A 51 2.28 -33.39 6.46
CA ASP A 51 2.58 -33.95 5.13
C ASP A 51 3.25 -32.94 4.18
N ILE A 52 3.33 -31.67 4.55
CA ILE A 52 3.98 -30.59 3.77
C ILE A 52 5.42 -30.39 4.24
N CYS A 53 5.63 -29.91 5.48
CA CYS A 53 6.96 -29.60 6.02
C CYS A 53 7.65 -30.79 6.71
N GLN A 54 6.96 -31.92 6.90
CA GLN A 54 7.46 -33.12 7.61
C GLN A 54 7.77 -32.93 9.10
N GLU A 55 7.43 -31.78 9.69
CA GLU A 55 7.59 -31.53 11.13
C GLU A 55 6.63 -32.36 11.97
N LYS A 56 7.11 -32.85 13.12
CA LYS A 56 6.32 -33.66 14.05
C LYS A 56 5.37 -32.79 14.87
N TYR A 57 4.09 -33.16 14.90
CA TYR A 57 3.08 -32.42 15.65
C TYR A 57 3.33 -32.47 17.16
N PHE A 58 3.00 -31.38 17.84
CA PHE A 58 3.22 -31.18 19.28
C PHE A 58 4.69 -31.30 19.71
N ASN A 59 5.61 -31.25 18.75
CA ASN A 59 7.02 -31.08 19.03
C ASN A 59 7.34 -29.59 19.05
N THR A 60 8.30 -29.19 19.88
CA THR A 60 8.85 -27.84 19.85
C THR A 60 9.87 -27.75 18.71
N SER A 61 9.72 -26.75 17.85
CA SER A 61 10.67 -26.42 16.77
C SER A 61 11.98 -25.88 17.35
N GLU A 62 12.98 -25.67 16.48
CA GLU A 62 14.25 -25.05 16.87
C GLU A 62 14.06 -23.62 17.42
N ASP A 63 13.01 -22.94 16.97
CA ASP A 63 12.65 -21.58 17.40
C ASP A 63 11.85 -21.54 18.71
N GLY A 64 11.60 -22.70 19.34
CA GLY A 64 10.87 -22.78 20.61
C GLY A 64 9.34 -22.78 20.46
N GLU A 65 8.81 -22.80 19.23
CA GLU A 65 7.37 -22.83 18.98
C GLU A 65 6.85 -24.27 18.84
N GLU A 66 5.65 -24.56 19.34
CA GLU A 66 5.05 -25.87 19.17
C GLU A 66 4.44 -26.03 17.78
N VAL A 67 4.70 -27.16 17.11
CA VAL A 67 4.09 -27.49 15.81
C VAL A 67 2.63 -27.89 16.01
N ILE A 68 1.71 -26.93 15.86
CA ILE A 68 0.29 -27.14 16.12
C ILE A 68 -0.43 -27.75 14.91
N PRO A 69 -1.01 -28.96 15.01
CA PRO A 69 -1.86 -29.51 13.95
C PRO A 69 -3.21 -28.78 13.85
N VAL A 70 -3.62 -28.50 12.62
CA VAL A 70 -4.94 -27.95 12.28
C VAL A 70 -5.67 -28.88 11.32
N LYS A 71 -6.98 -29.03 11.54
CA LYS A 71 -7.89 -29.78 10.68
C LYS A 71 -8.68 -28.82 9.79
N LEU A 72 -8.69 -29.07 8.49
CA LEU A 72 -9.50 -28.33 7.52
C LEU A 72 -10.92 -28.91 7.40
N GLY A 73 -11.83 -28.19 6.73
CA GLY A 73 -13.19 -28.67 6.47
C GLY A 73 -13.28 -29.92 5.58
N CYS A 74 -12.23 -30.24 4.81
CA CYS A 74 -12.08 -31.50 4.07
C CYS A 74 -11.50 -32.66 4.91
N ASP A 75 -11.44 -32.50 6.23
CA ASP A 75 -10.88 -33.45 7.20
C ASP A 75 -9.38 -33.72 7.13
N HIS A 76 -8.67 -33.07 6.22
CA HIS A 76 -7.22 -33.13 6.11
C HIS A 76 -6.51 -32.33 7.21
N ILE A 77 -5.36 -32.83 7.67
CA ILE A 77 -4.61 -32.30 8.82
C ILE A 77 -3.20 -31.90 8.38
N PHE A 78 -2.81 -30.67 8.71
CA PHE A 78 -1.50 -30.09 8.43
C PHE A 78 -1.02 -29.29 9.63
N CYS A 79 0.24 -28.83 9.66
CA CYS A 79 0.65 -27.85 10.66
C CYS A 79 0.03 -26.48 10.34
N ARG A 80 -0.19 -25.68 11.39
CA ARG A 80 -0.79 -24.35 11.31
C ARG A 80 -0.07 -23.46 10.29
N ASP A 81 1.26 -23.43 10.35
CA ASP A 81 2.07 -22.49 9.57
C ASP A 81 2.01 -22.80 8.08
N CYS A 82 2.00 -24.09 7.71
CA CYS A 82 1.79 -24.50 6.32
C CYS A 82 0.39 -24.11 5.81
N VAL A 83 -0.64 -24.20 6.65
CA VAL A 83 -2.00 -23.78 6.26
C VAL A 83 -2.12 -22.27 6.14
N GLU A 84 -1.53 -21.51 7.06
CA GLU A 84 -1.53 -20.05 7.00
C GLU A 84 -0.75 -19.54 5.77
N SER A 85 0.42 -20.13 5.51
CA SER A 85 1.23 -19.85 4.32
C SER A 85 0.53 -20.22 3.01
N LEU A 86 -0.26 -21.29 2.99
CA LEU A 86 -1.04 -21.64 1.79
C LEU A 86 -2.27 -20.76 1.61
N ARG A 87 -2.89 -20.31 2.71
CA ARG A 87 -4.05 -19.40 2.68
C ARG A 87 -3.73 -18.03 2.12
N SER A 88 -2.49 -17.57 2.22
CA SER A 88 -2.06 -16.34 1.54
C SER A 88 -1.99 -16.51 0.02
N CYS A 89 -1.76 -17.72 -0.47
CA CYS A 89 -1.63 -18.04 -1.90
C CYS A 89 -2.90 -18.64 -2.54
N GLY A 90 -3.84 -19.16 -1.75
CA GLY A 90 -5.10 -19.71 -2.26
C GLY A 90 -5.98 -20.39 -1.21
N MET A 91 -7.23 -20.69 -1.59
CA MET A 91 -8.21 -21.34 -0.69
C MET A 91 -8.36 -22.86 -0.92
N ARG A 92 -7.37 -23.48 -1.59
CA ARG A 92 -7.38 -24.92 -1.85
C ARG A 92 -6.78 -25.69 -0.68
N CYS A 93 -7.25 -26.92 -0.51
CA CYS A 93 -6.56 -27.87 0.34
C CYS A 93 -5.15 -28.13 -0.26
N PRO A 94 -4.09 -28.26 0.56
CA PRO A 94 -2.75 -28.54 0.08
C PRO A 94 -2.66 -29.85 -0.74
N TRP A 95 -3.55 -30.79 -0.49
CA TRP A 95 -3.64 -32.03 -1.25
C TRP A 95 -4.31 -31.81 -2.62
N GLN A 96 -3.55 -32.03 -3.70
CA GLN A 96 -3.95 -31.73 -5.08
C GLN A 96 -5.21 -32.45 -5.58
N TRP A 97 -5.44 -33.67 -5.07
CA TRP A 97 -6.61 -34.51 -5.29
C TRP A 97 -7.82 -34.24 -4.35
N CYS A 98 -7.69 -33.34 -3.37
CA CYS A 98 -8.82 -32.92 -2.57
C CYS A 98 -9.70 -31.99 -3.41
N ALA A 99 -11.01 -32.25 -3.44
CA ALA A 99 -11.95 -31.35 -4.10
C ALA A 99 -11.77 -29.91 -3.61
N GLU A 100 -11.86 -28.95 -4.52
CA GLU A 100 -11.80 -27.54 -4.17
C GLU A 100 -12.86 -27.23 -3.12
N LEU A 101 -12.44 -26.64 -2.00
CA LEU A 101 -13.37 -26.16 -1.00
C LEU A 101 -14.03 -24.90 -1.57
N ALA A 102 -15.29 -25.03 -1.99
CA ALA A 102 -16.06 -23.92 -2.53
C ALA A 102 -16.10 -22.76 -1.53
N PRO A 103 -15.79 -21.51 -1.95
CA PRO A 103 -15.87 -20.34 -1.08
C PRO A 103 -17.24 -20.21 -0.44
N GLN A 104 -17.30 -19.90 0.86
CA GLN A 104 -18.55 -19.57 1.56
C GLN A 104 -18.48 -18.14 2.10
N PRO A 105 -18.71 -17.12 1.25
CA PRO A 105 -18.51 -15.71 1.61
C PRO A 105 -19.37 -15.26 2.80
N ASP A 106 -20.58 -15.82 2.95
CA ASP A 106 -21.49 -15.51 4.04
C ASP A 106 -21.03 -16.10 5.39
N CYS A 107 -20.12 -17.08 5.37
CA CYS A 107 -19.67 -17.81 6.55
C CYS A 107 -18.28 -17.39 7.04
N CYS A 108 -17.47 -16.74 6.19
CA CYS A 108 -16.11 -16.34 6.54
C CYS A 108 -15.62 -15.14 5.72
N LYS A 109 -15.01 -14.16 6.41
CA LYS A 109 -14.38 -12.98 5.78
C LYS A 109 -13.32 -13.36 4.74
N LEU A 110 -12.58 -14.44 4.96
CA LEU A 110 -11.56 -14.92 4.02
C LEU A 110 -12.20 -15.38 2.70
N CYS A 111 -13.31 -16.12 2.75
CA CYS A 111 -14.03 -16.52 1.56
C CYS A 111 -14.66 -15.34 0.83
N ALA A 112 -15.19 -14.37 1.58
CA ALA A 112 -15.74 -13.15 1.00
C ALA A 112 -14.65 -12.35 0.28
N TYR A 113 -13.48 -12.21 0.90
CA TYR A 113 -12.32 -11.57 0.28
C TYR A 113 -11.86 -12.32 -0.98
N TRP A 114 -11.71 -13.64 -0.91
CA TRP A 114 -11.22 -14.41 -2.05
C TRP A 114 -12.19 -14.43 -3.22
N LEU A 115 -13.50 -14.56 -2.96
CA LEU A 115 -14.52 -14.46 -4.00
C LEU A 115 -14.55 -13.07 -4.64
N LYS A 116 -14.30 -12.01 -3.87
CA LYS A 116 -14.09 -10.65 -4.41
C LYS A 116 -12.82 -10.58 -5.27
N ALA A 117 -11.75 -11.27 -4.90
CA ALA A 117 -10.48 -11.26 -5.63
C ALA A 117 -10.50 -12.12 -6.91
N GLN A 118 -11.45 -13.06 -7.06
CA GLN A 118 -11.61 -13.88 -8.26
C GLN A 118 -12.37 -13.12 -9.35
N GLY A 119 -11.66 -12.29 -10.10
CA GLY A 119 -12.16 -11.68 -11.34
C GLY A 119 -11.73 -10.24 -11.56
N SER A 120 -11.43 -9.52 -10.48
CA SER A 120 -10.94 -8.15 -10.51
C SER A 120 -9.97 -7.97 -9.34
N SER A 121 -8.95 -7.13 -9.50
CA SER A 121 -8.07 -6.81 -8.37
C SER A 121 -8.91 -6.17 -7.26
N VAL A 122 -8.75 -6.66 -6.02
CA VAL A 122 -9.25 -5.93 -4.86
C VAL A 122 -8.48 -4.61 -4.82
N VAL A 123 -9.21 -3.52 -4.74
CA VAL A 123 -8.65 -2.17 -4.73
C VAL A 123 -9.42 -1.30 -3.75
N VAL A 124 -8.79 -0.25 -3.27
CA VAL A 124 -9.41 0.81 -2.49
C VAL A 124 -9.59 2.04 -3.36
N THR A 125 -10.66 2.79 -3.10
CA THR A 125 -10.87 4.11 -3.69
C THR A 125 -10.24 5.14 -2.76
N ILE A 126 -9.39 6.02 -3.29
CA ILE A 126 -8.72 7.03 -2.48
C ILE A 126 -9.74 8.08 -2.01
N HIS A 127 -9.90 8.17 -0.69
CA HIS A 127 -10.66 9.22 -0.01
C HIS A 127 -9.71 10.02 0.88
N ALA A 128 -9.15 11.10 0.33
CA ALA A 128 -7.98 11.74 0.92
C ALA A 128 -8.16 12.19 2.38
N SER A 129 -9.31 12.79 2.71
CA SER A 129 -9.59 13.24 4.08
C SER A 129 -9.74 12.09 5.06
N GLU A 130 -10.45 11.02 4.65
CA GLU A 130 -10.70 9.83 5.48
C GLU A 130 -9.39 9.09 5.73
N MET A 131 -8.65 8.78 4.67
CA MET A 131 -7.39 8.06 4.73
C MET A 131 -6.35 8.83 5.55
N THR A 132 -6.21 10.15 5.37
CA THR A 132 -5.29 10.96 6.19
C THR A 132 -5.64 10.90 7.68
N ALA A 133 -6.94 10.90 8.02
CA ALA A 133 -7.39 10.79 9.40
C ALA A 133 -7.14 9.38 9.98
N SER A 134 -7.40 8.34 9.19
CA SER A 134 -7.12 6.94 9.56
C SER A 134 -5.62 6.73 9.81
N ILE A 135 -4.75 7.22 8.93
CA ILE A 135 -3.30 7.12 9.09
C ILE A 135 -2.83 7.85 10.35
N ARG A 136 -3.36 9.05 10.61
CA ARG A 136 -3.04 9.80 11.84
C ARG A 136 -3.39 8.99 13.09
N ASN A 137 -4.56 8.36 13.12
CA ASN A 137 -4.99 7.57 14.27
C ASN A 137 -4.11 6.33 14.44
N ALA A 138 -3.85 5.58 13.36
CA ALA A 138 -2.98 4.41 13.39
C ALA A 138 -1.55 4.75 13.83
N LEU A 139 -1.03 5.92 13.42
CA LEU A 139 0.28 6.40 13.84
C LEU A 139 0.30 6.77 15.33
N ALA A 140 -0.78 7.36 15.84
CA ALA A 140 -0.92 7.67 17.26
C ALA A 140 -0.97 6.40 18.10
N GLU A 141 -1.76 5.40 17.69
CA GLU A 141 -1.83 4.09 18.33
C GLU A 141 -0.45 3.41 18.38
N LEU A 142 0.28 3.37 17.25
CA LEU A 142 1.63 2.81 17.21
C LEU A 142 2.61 3.54 18.15
N SER A 143 2.48 4.87 18.27
CA SER A 143 3.33 5.67 19.15
C SER A 143 2.97 5.58 20.64
N ASP A 144 1.74 5.16 20.96
CA ASP A 144 1.31 4.88 22.34
C ASP A 144 1.84 3.52 22.79
N ASP A 145 2.00 2.56 21.87
CA ASP A 145 2.55 1.23 22.12
C ASP A 145 4.08 1.24 22.34
N ASP A 146 4.82 2.06 21.57
CA ASP A 146 6.28 2.16 21.66
C ASP A 146 6.79 3.57 21.32
N ASP A 147 7.48 4.20 22.28
CA ASP A 147 8.07 5.55 22.16
C ASP A 147 9.09 5.66 21.01
N TYR A 148 9.64 4.55 20.49
CA TYR A 148 10.52 4.55 19.32
C TYR A 148 9.84 5.14 18.08
N TYR A 149 8.54 4.89 17.89
CA TYR A 149 7.77 5.37 16.74
C TYR A 149 7.23 6.79 16.93
N LYS A 150 7.57 7.44 18.05
CA LYS A 150 7.07 8.76 18.40
C LYS A 150 7.80 9.84 17.60
N LEU A 151 7.01 10.59 16.84
CA LEU A 151 7.48 11.73 16.07
C LEU A 151 7.30 13.04 16.84
N SER A 152 8.17 14.01 16.55
CA SER A 152 7.95 15.39 16.99
C SER A 152 6.66 15.95 16.37
N LYS A 153 6.00 16.92 17.03
CA LYS A 153 4.78 17.55 16.50
C LYS A 153 4.98 18.11 15.09
N GLN A 154 6.14 18.69 14.82
CA GLN A 154 6.48 19.25 13.50
C GLN A 154 6.65 18.15 12.46
N SER A 155 7.42 17.10 12.79
CA SER A 155 7.63 15.95 11.89
C SER A 155 6.32 15.23 11.56
N THR A 156 5.42 15.05 12.55
CA THR A 156 4.07 14.50 12.33
C THR A 156 3.26 15.40 11.40
N HIS A 157 3.31 16.73 11.61
CA HIS A 157 2.60 17.67 10.76
C HIS A 157 3.07 17.58 9.31
N ASP A 158 4.38 17.62 9.07
CA ASP A 158 4.96 17.64 7.73
C ASP A 158 4.75 16.33 6.99
N PHE A 159 4.85 15.19 7.70
CA PHE A 159 4.50 13.89 7.16
C PHE A 159 3.02 13.80 6.77
N LEU A 160 2.11 14.18 7.67
CA LEU A 160 0.66 14.14 7.37
C LEU A 160 0.26 15.14 6.28
N ASP A 161 0.97 16.26 6.13
CA ASP A 161 0.73 17.20 5.04
C ASP A 161 1.18 16.63 3.69
N HIS A 162 2.32 15.95 3.64
CA HIS A 162 2.75 15.18 2.46
C HIS A 162 1.69 14.16 2.06
N LEU A 163 1.28 13.27 2.98
CA LEU A 163 0.27 12.26 2.70
C LEU A 163 -1.04 12.87 2.20
N ARG A 164 -1.49 13.96 2.82
CA ARG A 164 -2.71 14.66 2.40
C ARG A 164 -2.59 15.21 0.98
N LYS A 165 -1.46 15.83 0.64
CA LYS A 165 -1.21 16.37 -0.71
C LYS A 165 -1.18 15.24 -1.75
N THR A 166 -0.47 14.16 -1.46
CA THR A 166 -0.41 12.98 -2.30
C THR A 166 -1.80 12.38 -2.49
N LEU A 167 -2.51 12.03 -1.42
CA LEU A 167 -3.86 11.47 -1.51
C LEU A 167 -4.86 12.38 -2.25
N ARG A 168 -4.79 13.71 -2.08
CA ARG A 168 -5.65 14.65 -2.84
C ARG A 168 -5.36 14.64 -4.33
N ARG A 169 -4.09 14.48 -4.74
CA ARG A 169 -3.72 14.36 -6.15
C ARG A 169 -4.35 13.12 -6.79
N PHE A 170 -4.47 12.04 -6.02
CA PHE A 170 -5.01 10.75 -6.48
C PHE A 170 -6.43 10.49 -5.96
N GLU A 171 -7.17 11.52 -5.55
CA GLU A 171 -8.52 11.34 -5.02
C GLU A 171 -9.43 10.66 -6.05
N TRP A 172 -10.25 9.71 -5.60
CA TRP A 172 -11.13 8.87 -6.42
C TRP A 172 -10.45 7.85 -7.34
N GLN A 173 -9.12 7.76 -7.33
CA GLN A 173 -8.40 6.69 -8.04
C GLN A 173 -8.45 5.36 -7.29
N TYR A 174 -8.30 4.27 -8.03
CA TYR A 174 -8.27 2.91 -7.50
C TYR A 174 -6.83 2.39 -7.38
N HIS A 175 -6.46 1.95 -6.18
CA HIS A 175 -5.13 1.42 -5.88
C HIS A 175 -5.26 0.10 -5.10
N THR A 176 -4.37 -0.85 -5.35
CA THR A 176 -4.20 -1.97 -4.41
C THR A 176 -3.53 -1.46 -3.13
N GLY A 177 -3.57 -2.25 -2.05
CA GLY A 177 -2.85 -1.92 -0.81
C GLY A 177 -1.35 -1.72 -1.04
N MET A 178 -0.76 -2.50 -1.94
CA MET A 178 0.65 -2.38 -2.33
C MET A 178 0.92 -1.10 -3.13
N ASP A 179 0.10 -0.79 -4.14
CA ASP A 179 0.28 0.45 -4.93
C ASP A 179 0.12 1.68 -4.03
N LEU A 180 -0.85 1.65 -3.10
CA LEU A 180 -1.10 2.73 -2.16
C LEU A 180 0.05 2.89 -1.17
N ALA A 181 0.62 1.79 -0.68
CA ALA A 181 1.77 1.83 0.21
C ALA A 181 2.96 2.52 -0.45
N GLU A 182 3.31 2.13 -1.67
CA GLU A 182 4.40 2.74 -2.42
C GLU A 182 4.11 4.20 -2.79
N LEU A 183 2.86 4.52 -3.16
CA LEU A 183 2.44 5.88 -3.50
C LEU A 183 2.61 6.85 -2.32
N LEU A 184 2.36 6.38 -1.11
CA LEU A 184 2.40 7.17 0.12
C LEU A 184 3.77 7.18 0.80
N ASP A 185 4.73 6.40 0.28
CA ASP A 185 6.07 6.35 0.81
C ASP A 185 6.87 7.60 0.39
N PRO A 186 7.23 8.48 1.33
CA PRO A 186 7.91 9.73 1.01
C PRO A 186 9.34 9.52 0.50
N PHE A 187 9.92 8.33 0.67
CA PHE A 187 11.30 8.05 0.30
C PHE A 187 11.44 7.26 -1.01
N LEU A 188 10.41 6.50 -1.42
CA LEU A 188 10.41 5.84 -2.73
C LEU A 188 10.10 6.80 -3.87
N VAL A 189 9.16 7.71 -3.63
CA VAL A 189 8.68 8.68 -4.62
C VAL A 189 9.64 9.87 -4.75
N ALA A 190 10.58 10.00 -3.81
CA ALA A 190 11.57 11.06 -3.82
C ALA A 190 12.63 10.82 -4.90
N LEU A 191 12.63 11.72 -5.90
CA LEU A 191 13.71 11.92 -6.87
C LEU A 191 15.07 12.19 -6.22
N ASP A 192 15.01 12.61 -4.97
CA ASP A 192 16.14 12.86 -4.11
C ASP A 192 15.86 12.30 -2.72
N MET A 193 16.25 11.04 -2.51
CA MET A 193 16.16 10.43 -1.19
C MET A 193 16.90 11.24 -0.14
N GLU A 194 18.04 11.87 -0.47
CA GLU A 194 18.79 12.68 0.49
C GLU A 194 18.03 13.97 0.83
N ALA A 195 17.46 14.65 -0.16
CA ALA A 195 16.62 15.83 0.13
C ALA A 195 15.36 15.46 0.92
N ALA A 196 14.76 14.29 0.66
CA ALA A 196 13.65 13.79 1.47
C ALA A 196 14.08 13.49 2.91
N ARG A 197 15.25 12.86 3.11
CA ARG A 197 15.84 12.63 4.43
C ARG A 197 16.11 13.93 5.18
N GLU A 198 16.62 14.95 4.49
CA GLU A 198 16.87 16.27 5.05
C GLU A 198 15.55 16.95 5.44
N TYR A 199 14.54 16.87 4.58
CA TYR A 199 13.23 17.52 4.79
C TYR A 199 12.44 16.89 5.94
N TYR A 200 12.29 15.56 5.96
CA TYR A 200 11.52 14.86 7.00
C TYR A 200 12.32 14.63 8.29
N GLY A 201 13.64 14.72 8.19
CA GLY A 201 14.56 14.50 9.30
C GLY A 201 14.91 13.03 9.53
N PRO A 202 15.97 12.78 10.32
CA PRO A 202 16.53 11.44 10.50
C PRO A 202 15.58 10.47 11.19
N ASP A 203 14.65 10.95 12.03
CA ASP A 203 13.77 10.07 12.83
C ASP A 203 12.80 9.25 11.97
N LEU A 204 12.26 9.82 10.88
CA LEU A 204 11.42 9.08 9.94
C LEU A 204 12.22 8.10 9.07
N CYS A 205 13.52 8.33 8.92
CA CYS A 205 14.39 7.58 8.02
C CYS A 205 15.03 6.35 8.68
N LYS A 206 14.92 6.23 10.01
CA LYS A 206 15.49 5.10 10.74
C LYS A 206 14.77 3.81 10.34
N PRO A 207 15.47 2.68 10.28
CA PRO A 207 14.83 1.38 10.12
C PRO A 207 13.96 1.04 11.34
N ALA A 208 13.04 0.07 11.20
CA ALA A 208 12.32 -0.47 12.34
C ALA A 208 13.29 -1.16 13.32
N LEU A 209 13.08 -1.03 14.64
CA LEU A 209 13.85 -1.79 15.64
C LEU A 209 13.68 -3.29 15.45
N ASP A 210 12.44 -3.70 15.21
CA ASP A 210 12.06 -5.07 14.89
C ASP A 210 11.27 -5.07 13.58
N PRO A 211 11.88 -5.45 12.44
CA PRO A 211 11.18 -5.51 11.17
C PRO A 211 10.01 -6.51 11.14
N SER A 212 9.96 -7.48 12.05
CA SER A 212 8.93 -8.54 12.05
C SER A 212 7.54 -8.05 12.47
N VAL A 213 7.46 -6.89 13.13
CA VAL A 213 6.17 -6.27 13.53
C VAL A 213 5.40 -5.68 12.36
N PHE A 214 6.07 -5.56 11.21
CA PHE A 214 5.50 -5.11 9.95
C PHE A 214 5.43 -6.28 8.97
N PRO A 215 4.44 -6.30 8.07
CA PRO A 215 4.40 -7.30 7.01
C PRO A 215 5.71 -7.27 6.21
N PRO A 216 6.20 -8.39 5.66
CA PRO A 216 7.41 -8.40 4.86
C PRO A 216 7.19 -7.65 3.54
N ARG A 217 8.21 -6.92 3.08
CA ARG A 217 8.16 -6.25 1.78
C ARG A 217 8.40 -7.28 0.69
N GLU A 218 7.61 -7.22 -0.37
CA GLU A 218 7.97 -7.93 -1.58
C GLU A 218 9.14 -7.16 -2.22
N ASN A 219 10.36 -7.64 -1.97
CA ASN A 219 11.58 -6.88 -2.22
C ASN A 219 11.79 -6.61 -3.71
N ASP A 220 11.66 -5.34 -4.08
CA ASP A 220 12.41 -4.75 -5.19
C ASP A 220 13.81 -4.39 -4.66
N PRO A 221 14.88 -5.05 -5.15
CA PRO A 221 16.23 -4.95 -4.58
C PRO A 221 16.81 -3.52 -4.61
N ASP A 222 16.23 -2.65 -5.43
CA ASP A 222 16.67 -1.27 -5.62
C ASP A 222 15.92 -0.26 -4.73
N ASP A 223 14.95 -0.68 -3.92
CA ASP A 223 14.15 0.23 -3.09
C ASP A 223 14.91 0.65 -1.85
N TYR A 224 15.22 -0.34 -1.02
CA TYR A 224 15.97 -0.20 0.20
C TYR A 224 16.98 -1.34 0.29
N PRO A 225 18.21 -1.07 0.73
CA PRO A 225 19.10 -2.15 1.14
C PRO A 225 18.45 -3.02 2.22
N THR A 226 18.84 -4.29 2.29
CA THR A 226 18.31 -5.24 3.27
C THR A 226 18.42 -4.68 4.70
N GLY A 227 17.29 -4.64 5.42
CA GLY A 227 17.21 -4.13 6.78
C GLY A 227 17.29 -2.61 6.93
N GLN A 228 17.28 -1.86 5.81
CA GLN A 228 17.33 -0.39 5.80
C GLN A 228 16.01 0.25 5.36
N GLU A 229 14.92 -0.52 5.25
CA GLU A 229 13.58 0.06 5.02
C GLU A 229 13.22 0.96 6.21
N PRO A 230 12.92 2.26 5.98
CA PRO A 230 12.48 3.16 7.03
C PRO A 230 11.23 2.62 7.73
N TRP A 231 11.16 2.72 9.05
CA TRP A 231 10.01 2.18 9.80
C TRP A 231 8.70 2.84 9.37
N ILE A 232 8.72 4.11 8.93
CA ILE A 232 7.51 4.80 8.48
C ILE A 232 7.00 4.21 7.15
N ALA A 233 7.89 3.76 6.27
CA ALA A 233 7.52 3.05 5.04
C ALA A 233 6.85 1.71 5.38
N ALA A 234 7.44 0.95 6.31
CA ALA A 234 6.87 -0.31 6.80
C ALA A 234 5.51 -0.11 7.50
N PHE A 235 5.35 0.98 8.27
CA PHE A 235 4.08 1.38 8.88
C PHE A 235 3.01 1.68 7.83
N ILE A 236 3.32 2.53 6.83
CA ILE A 236 2.39 2.85 5.74
C ILE A 236 1.98 1.60 4.97
N ARG A 237 2.92 0.68 4.76
CA ARG A 237 2.67 -0.61 4.11
C ARG A 237 1.70 -1.47 4.90
N ARG A 238 1.91 -1.60 6.22
CA ARG A 238 0.95 -2.28 7.10
C ARG A 238 -0.43 -1.62 7.04
N TRP A 239 -0.49 -0.30 7.23
CA TRP A 239 -1.75 0.45 7.20
C TRP A 239 -2.49 0.26 5.88
N ALA A 240 -1.81 0.34 4.73
CA ALA A 240 -2.45 0.25 3.42
C ALA A 240 -3.01 -1.16 3.15
N LEU A 241 -2.30 -2.21 3.57
CA LEU A 241 -2.75 -3.60 3.47
C LEU A 241 -3.96 -3.86 4.38
N ASP A 242 -3.93 -3.37 5.62
CA ASP A 242 -5.05 -3.49 6.56
C ASP A 242 -6.27 -2.69 6.05
N TYR A 243 -6.06 -1.48 5.53
CA TYR A 243 -7.11 -0.66 4.95
C TYR A 243 -7.74 -1.31 3.70
N GLU A 244 -6.95 -1.92 2.83
CA GLU A 244 -7.47 -2.72 1.71
C GLU A 244 -8.27 -3.93 2.18
N LYS A 245 -7.82 -4.63 3.20
CA LYS A 245 -8.54 -5.78 3.76
C LYS A 245 -9.92 -5.38 4.31
N GLU A 246 -10.04 -4.19 4.89
CA GLU A 246 -11.28 -3.69 5.49
C GLU A 246 -12.20 -3.00 4.49
N HIS A 247 -11.65 -2.16 3.61
CA HIS A 247 -12.38 -1.26 2.72
C HIS A 247 -12.33 -1.67 1.25
N GLY A 248 -11.50 -2.65 0.91
CA GLY A 248 -11.26 -3.12 -0.45
C GLY A 248 -12.52 -3.65 -1.12
N LYS A 249 -12.66 -3.29 -2.39
CA LYS A 249 -13.75 -3.71 -3.26
C LYS A 249 -13.15 -4.29 -4.54
N ALA A 250 -13.77 -5.33 -5.06
CA ALA A 250 -13.48 -5.80 -6.41
C ALA A 250 -13.96 -4.73 -7.38
N LYS A 251 -13.03 -4.03 -8.04
CA LYS A 251 -13.33 -3.03 -9.05
C LYS A 251 -12.33 -3.17 -10.20
N GLU A 252 -12.79 -2.80 -11.39
CA GLU A 252 -11.94 -2.67 -12.58
C GLU A 252 -11.76 -1.20 -12.94
N GLY A 253 -10.75 -0.91 -13.76
CA GLY A 253 -10.47 0.44 -14.24
C GLY A 253 -9.73 1.31 -13.23
N TRP A 254 -9.60 2.60 -13.54
CA TRP A 254 -8.61 3.49 -12.93
C TRP A 254 -9.13 4.25 -11.71
N GLY A 255 -10.44 4.43 -11.61
CA GLY A 255 -11.08 5.21 -10.57
C GLY A 255 -12.50 5.63 -10.94
N GLU A 256 -13.08 6.49 -10.13
CA GLU A 256 -14.38 7.12 -10.41
C GLU A 256 -14.15 8.44 -11.15
N TRP A 257 -14.62 8.53 -12.40
CA TRP A 257 -14.53 9.75 -13.24
C TRP A 257 -15.27 10.96 -12.65
N ALA A 258 -16.19 10.70 -11.72
CA ALA A 258 -17.09 11.70 -11.19
C ALA A 258 -16.41 12.49 -10.06
N ARG A 259 -15.57 13.51 -10.36
CA ARG A 259 -15.41 14.75 -9.56
C ARG A 259 -14.19 15.64 -9.84
N LYS A 260 -13.39 15.43 -10.90
CA LYS A 260 -12.46 16.50 -11.28
C LYS A 260 -13.27 17.70 -11.77
N SER A 261 -13.08 18.86 -11.13
CA SER A 261 -13.82 20.08 -11.48
C SER A 261 -13.64 20.38 -12.98
N PRO A 262 -14.60 21.04 -13.64
CA PRO A 262 -14.49 21.37 -15.07
C PRO A 262 -13.22 22.16 -15.44
N ASP A 263 -12.56 22.76 -14.46
CA ASP A 263 -11.28 23.48 -14.62
C ASP A 263 -10.02 22.61 -14.47
N GLN A 264 -10.15 21.33 -14.10
CA GLN A 264 -9.03 20.38 -14.10
C GLN A 264 -8.89 19.75 -15.48
N THR A 265 -7.68 19.79 -16.03
CA THR A 265 -7.36 19.24 -17.35
C THR A 265 -7.90 17.80 -17.50
N PRO A 266 -8.70 17.50 -18.54
CA PRO A 266 -9.51 16.28 -18.63
C PRO A 266 -8.75 14.94 -18.63
N ASP A 267 -7.45 14.93 -18.93
CA ASP A 267 -6.80 13.71 -19.44
C ASP A 267 -5.68 13.12 -18.58
N CYS A 268 -5.30 13.72 -17.46
CA CYS A 268 -4.20 13.16 -16.67
C CYS A 268 -4.72 12.24 -15.56
N TRP A 269 -4.99 10.98 -15.92
CA TRP A 269 -4.79 9.87 -14.99
C TRP A 269 -3.27 9.66 -14.85
N ASP A 270 -2.59 10.67 -14.31
CA ASP A 270 -1.16 10.61 -14.04
C ASP A 270 -0.96 9.50 -13.02
N TRP A 271 -0.46 8.35 -13.46
CA TRP A 271 0.09 7.37 -12.55
C TRP A 271 1.49 7.84 -12.17
N MET A 272 1.85 7.71 -10.90
CA MET A 272 3.18 8.10 -10.47
C MET A 272 4.18 7.03 -10.89
N PHE A 273 5.33 7.45 -11.42
CA PHE A 273 6.46 6.55 -11.55
C PHE A 273 7.39 6.69 -10.35
N LYS A 274 8.06 5.59 -10.03
CA LYS A 274 8.95 5.42 -8.89
C LYS A 274 10.34 5.96 -9.20
N ARG A 275 10.92 5.55 -10.34
CA ARG A 275 12.26 5.98 -10.78
C ARG A 275 12.47 5.81 -12.29
N ILE A 276 13.47 6.50 -12.81
CA ILE A 276 14.02 6.27 -14.14
C ILE A 276 15.09 5.18 -14.03
N MET A 277 14.90 4.08 -14.75
CA MET A 277 15.77 2.89 -14.75
C MET A 277 16.86 2.96 -15.82
N ALA A 278 16.53 3.50 -17.00
CA ALA A 278 17.45 3.60 -18.12
C ALA A 278 17.04 4.73 -19.06
N HIS A 279 17.91 5.07 -19.99
CA HIS A 279 17.59 5.98 -21.09
C HIS A 279 18.08 5.41 -22.42
N ARG A 280 17.50 5.88 -23.53
CA ARG A 280 17.98 5.60 -24.89
C ARG A 280 17.73 6.81 -25.78
N THR A 281 18.61 6.98 -26.77
CA THR A 281 18.44 7.98 -27.82
C THR A 281 17.92 7.30 -29.07
N GLU A 282 16.76 7.71 -29.53
CA GLU A 282 16.16 7.23 -30.78
C GLU A 282 16.89 7.83 -32.00
N VAL A 283 16.65 7.27 -33.20
CA VAL A 283 17.33 7.68 -34.45
C VAL A 283 17.10 9.17 -34.80
N ASP A 284 15.96 9.72 -34.40
CA ASP A 284 15.60 11.12 -34.61
C ASP A 284 16.21 12.11 -33.59
N GLY A 285 17.01 11.58 -32.65
CA GLY A 285 17.60 12.31 -31.53
C GLY A 285 16.70 12.39 -30.30
N THR A 286 15.46 11.86 -30.33
CA THR A 286 14.56 11.91 -29.18
C THR A 286 15.06 10.99 -28.06
N ILE A 287 15.17 11.51 -26.85
CA ILE A 287 15.53 10.72 -25.67
C ILE A 287 14.26 10.13 -25.05
N LYS A 288 14.27 8.82 -24.82
CA LYS A 288 13.26 8.12 -24.03
C LYS A 288 13.86 7.56 -22.76
N TYR A 289 13.05 7.51 -21.72
CA TYR A 289 13.39 7.02 -20.39
C TYR A 289 12.59 5.78 -20.10
N LEU A 290 13.27 4.69 -19.71
CA LEU A 290 12.61 3.54 -19.14
C LEU A 290 12.27 3.86 -17.69
N VAL A 291 10.99 3.91 -17.35
CA VAL A 291 10.54 4.18 -15.98
C VAL A 291 9.94 2.94 -15.34
N LYS A 292 10.16 2.82 -14.03
CA LYS A 292 9.47 1.88 -13.17
C LYS A 292 8.28 2.58 -12.53
N TRP A 293 7.08 2.06 -12.72
CA TRP A 293 5.86 2.65 -12.16
C TRP A 293 5.72 2.32 -10.68
N ILE A 294 4.92 3.13 -9.96
CA ILE A 294 4.48 2.77 -8.61
C ILE A 294 3.56 1.54 -8.70
N GLY A 295 3.84 0.55 -7.86
CA GLY A 295 3.06 -0.65 -7.77
C GLY A 295 3.30 -1.65 -8.89
N LYS A 296 2.38 -2.61 -9.05
CA LYS A 296 2.51 -3.71 -10.04
C LYS A 296 1.57 -3.60 -11.21
N ARG A 297 0.76 -2.54 -11.22
CA ARG A 297 -0.30 -2.36 -12.21
C ARG A 297 0.23 -2.13 -13.62
N PHE A 298 1.39 -1.48 -13.74
CA PHE A 298 2.06 -1.21 -15.00
C PHE A 298 3.44 -1.86 -14.98
N GLY A 299 3.76 -2.57 -16.06
CA GLY A 299 5.14 -2.96 -16.31
C GLY A 299 5.97 -1.74 -16.69
N ASP A 300 7.28 -1.88 -16.56
CA ASP A 300 8.24 -0.84 -16.95
C ASP A 300 7.98 -0.39 -18.39
N SER A 301 8.05 0.92 -18.64
CA SER A 301 7.73 1.47 -19.95
C SER A 301 8.65 2.62 -20.36
N TRP A 302 8.83 2.77 -21.67
CA TRP A 302 9.61 3.85 -22.26
C TRP A 302 8.73 5.08 -22.47
N ILE A 303 9.05 6.20 -21.81
CA ILE A 303 8.33 7.47 -21.90
C ILE A 303 9.25 8.63 -22.30
N THR A 304 8.68 9.71 -22.80
CA THR A 304 9.42 10.94 -23.12
C THR A 304 9.50 11.88 -21.91
N LYS A 305 10.34 12.92 -21.99
CA LYS A 305 10.45 13.94 -20.92
C LYS A 305 9.15 14.72 -20.71
N GLU A 306 8.34 14.88 -21.74
CA GLU A 306 7.03 15.54 -21.65
C GLU A 306 6.04 14.70 -20.82
N GLN A 307 6.14 13.36 -20.92
CA GLN A 307 5.32 12.44 -20.13
C GLN A 307 5.79 12.31 -18.68
N ILE A 308 7.06 12.62 -18.39
CA ILE A 308 7.57 12.74 -17.02
C ILE A 308 6.94 13.96 -16.31
N GLY A 309 6.65 15.02 -17.06
CA GLY A 309 6.00 16.24 -16.59
C GLY A 309 6.96 17.20 -15.90
N GLU A 310 7.53 16.81 -14.75
CA GLU A 310 8.36 17.70 -13.95
C GLU A 310 9.81 17.76 -14.45
N GLU A 311 10.26 18.96 -14.83
CA GLU A 311 11.57 19.17 -15.46
C GLU A 311 12.75 18.83 -14.55
N ALA A 312 12.60 19.07 -13.24
CA ALA A 312 13.63 18.74 -12.26
C ALA A 312 13.99 17.25 -12.25
N ILE A 313 13.01 16.37 -12.53
CA ILE A 313 13.17 14.92 -12.49
C ILE A 313 14.21 14.45 -13.51
N TRP A 314 13.90 14.66 -14.80
CA TRP A 314 14.73 14.13 -15.88
C TRP A 314 16.04 14.88 -15.98
N ARG A 315 16.09 16.18 -15.65
CA ARG A 315 17.37 16.92 -15.59
C ARG A 315 18.32 16.37 -14.55
N LYS A 316 17.82 16.03 -13.36
CA LYS A 316 18.67 15.43 -12.32
C LYS A 316 19.24 14.09 -12.79
N TYR A 317 18.39 13.26 -13.39
CA TYR A 317 18.82 11.99 -13.98
C TYR A 317 19.87 12.20 -15.08
N ASP A 318 19.62 13.12 -16.01
CA ASP A 318 20.54 13.42 -17.12
C ASP A 318 21.91 13.86 -16.62
N ASN A 319 21.94 14.76 -15.63
CA ASN A 319 23.18 15.23 -15.01
C ASN A 319 23.95 14.08 -14.34
N ALA A 320 23.24 13.18 -13.66
CA ALA A 320 23.86 12.04 -12.98
C ALA A 320 24.42 10.98 -13.94
N HIS A 321 23.83 10.84 -15.15
CA HIS A 321 24.18 9.81 -16.12
C HIS A 321 24.88 10.34 -17.37
N GLY A 322 25.23 11.64 -17.41
CA GLY A 322 25.89 12.28 -18.54
C GLY A 322 25.06 12.29 -19.83
N VAL A 323 23.73 12.36 -19.70
CA VAL A 323 22.82 12.37 -20.86
C VAL A 323 22.85 13.75 -21.51
N VAL A 324 23.26 13.82 -22.76
CA VAL A 324 23.31 15.07 -23.53
C VAL A 324 22.02 15.25 -24.31
N GLN A 325 21.23 16.24 -23.91
CA GLN A 325 20.02 16.61 -24.65
C GLN A 325 20.40 17.19 -26.03
N PRO A 326 19.73 16.77 -27.12
CA PRO A 326 19.92 17.40 -28.42
C PRO A 326 19.56 18.89 -28.33
N PRO A 327 20.23 19.77 -29.09
CA PRO A 327 19.81 21.16 -29.20
C PRO A 327 18.34 21.19 -29.64
N GLY A 328 17.47 21.70 -28.76
CA GLY A 328 16.03 21.67 -28.98
C GLY A 328 15.68 22.28 -30.33
N LYS A 329 14.88 21.57 -31.14
CA LYS A 329 14.35 22.09 -32.41
C LYS A 329 13.52 23.38 -32.24
N ASP A 330 13.17 23.74 -31.00
CA ASP A 330 12.43 24.95 -30.64
C ASP A 330 13.32 26.14 -30.27
N ALA A 331 14.64 26.02 -30.34
CA ALA A 331 15.52 27.19 -30.38
C ALA A 331 15.43 27.87 -31.76
N GLN A 332 14.23 28.30 -32.16
CA GLN A 332 14.14 29.31 -33.21
C GLN A 332 14.93 30.53 -32.71
N PRO A 333 15.89 31.05 -33.48
CA PRO A 333 16.58 32.26 -33.11
C PRO A 333 15.51 33.34 -32.96
N VAL A 334 15.34 33.85 -31.75
CA VAL A 334 14.64 35.12 -31.53
C VAL A 334 15.40 36.13 -32.36
N LEU A 335 14.90 36.41 -33.57
CA LEU A 335 15.36 37.50 -34.40
C LEU A 335 15.19 38.76 -33.55
N ARG A 336 16.27 39.16 -32.88
CA ARG A 336 16.35 40.45 -32.19
C ARG A 336 16.08 41.49 -33.25
N GLY A 337 14.84 41.96 -33.30
CA GLY A 337 14.43 43.08 -34.12
C GLY A 337 15.38 44.23 -33.84
N THR A 338 16.22 44.55 -34.81
CA THR A 338 17.03 45.75 -34.83
C THR A 338 16.10 46.95 -34.62
N LYS A 339 16.14 47.53 -33.41
CA LYS A 339 15.55 48.84 -33.12
C LYS A 339 16.13 49.85 -34.10
N ARG A 340 15.36 50.20 -35.13
CA ARG A 340 15.63 51.32 -36.03
C ARG A 340 15.61 52.59 -35.19
N LYS A 341 16.76 53.26 -35.09
CA LYS A 341 16.88 54.64 -34.58
C LYS A 341 16.07 55.56 -35.50
N ASN A 342 14.94 56.06 -35.02
CA ASN A 342 14.35 57.28 -35.57
C ASN A 342 15.10 58.48 -34.96
N ARG A 343 15.98 59.11 -35.75
CA ARG A 343 16.40 60.49 -35.54
C ARG A 343 15.30 61.38 -36.14
N GLY A 344 14.53 62.03 -35.28
CA GLY A 344 13.67 63.16 -35.65
C GLY A 344 14.47 64.45 -35.62
N VAL A 345 14.24 65.26 -36.65
CA VAL A 345 14.69 66.64 -36.88
C VAL A 345 14.03 67.60 -35.90
#